data_AF-A0A2R7R4Z5-F1
#
_entry.id   AF-A0A2R7R4Z5-F1
#
_cell.length_a   1.000
_cell.length_b   1.000
_cell.length_c   1.000
_cell.angle_alpha   90.00
_cell.angle_beta   90.00
_cell.angle_gamma   90.00
#
_symmetry.space_group_name_H-M   'P 1'
#
loop_
_entity.id
_entity.type
_entity.pdbx_description
1 polymer ?
#
loop_
_entity_poly.entity_id
_entity_poly.type
_entity_poly.pdbx_seq_one_letter_code
_entity_poly.pdbx_strand_id
1 'polypeptide(L)'
;RGRTGGMAAPAPSAAVAVYIGITGLVYVLVLRTLWHPQGLHWWADTGLHYVVPVLYLLGWLAGPHGQLRWRQLGGVLLFPALYLGWALLVGRWSGQYPYPFLDLAALGGMGVARNAAVVGLAFVALAALLWRIDMRMGARAHTVG
;
A
#
# COMPACT_ATOMS: atom_id res chain seq x y z
N ARG A 1 -27.54 -10.19 11.14
CA ARG A 1 -26.08 -9.92 10.97
C ARG A 1 -25.72 -10.18 9.52
N GLY A 2 -25.72 -9.14 8.67
CA GLY A 2 -25.36 -9.29 7.26
C GLY A 2 -23.89 -9.64 7.14
N ARG A 3 -23.59 -10.86 6.68
CA ARG A 3 -22.24 -11.23 6.26
C ARG A 3 -21.92 -10.37 5.04
N THR A 4 -21.20 -9.27 5.21
CA THR A 4 -20.57 -8.60 4.06
C THR A 4 -19.43 -9.51 3.60
N GLY A 5 -19.76 -10.58 2.86
CA GLY A 5 -18.80 -11.33 2.07
C GLY A 5 -18.54 -10.53 0.81
N GLY A 6 -17.34 -9.97 0.67
CA GLY A 6 -16.98 -9.14 -0.48
C GLY A 6 -15.86 -8.14 -0.16
N MET A 7 -15.56 -7.23 -1.10
CA MET A 7 -14.49 -6.24 -0.96
C MET A 7 -14.72 -5.23 0.19
N ALA A 8 -15.98 -5.03 0.61
CA ALA A 8 -16.34 -4.19 1.75
C ALA A 8 -16.16 -4.88 3.11
N ALA A 9 -15.76 -6.16 3.15
CA ALA A 9 -15.46 -6.84 4.39
C ALA A 9 -14.23 -6.20 5.09
N PRO A 10 -14.12 -6.30 6.42
CA PRO A 10 -13.06 -5.62 7.18
C PRO A 10 -11.64 -5.91 6.67
N ALA A 11 -11.33 -7.19 6.38
CA ALA A 11 -9.99 -7.59 5.95
C ALA A 11 -9.63 -7.13 4.52
N PRO A 12 -10.43 -7.41 3.47
CA PRO A 12 -10.21 -6.87 2.13
C PRO A 12 -10.13 -5.34 2.10
N SER A 13 -11.03 -4.64 2.81
CA SER A 13 -11.01 -3.18 2.83
C SER A 13 -9.77 -2.62 3.53
N ALA A 14 -9.34 -3.21 4.63
CA ALA A 14 -8.07 -2.85 5.28
C ALA A 14 -6.85 -3.17 4.40
N ALA A 15 -6.86 -4.29 3.67
CA ALA A 15 -5.78 -4.62 2.74
C ALA A 15 -5.68 -3.58 1.61
N VAL A 16 -6.81 -3.18 1.03
CA VAL A 16 -6.84 -2.08 0.04
C VAL A 16 -6.36 -0.77 0.66
N ALA A 17 -6.74 -0.46 1.90
CA ALA A 17 -6.23 0.71 2.62
C ALA A 17 -4.70 0.68 2.76
N VAL A 18 -4.10 -0.48 3.07
CA VAL A 18 -2.64 -0.64 3.08
C VAL A 18 -2.06 -0.42 1.69
N TYR A 19 -2.58 -1.09 0.65
CA TYR A 19 -2.03 -0.97 -0.70
C TYR A 19 -2.10 0.47 -1.22
N ILE A 20 -3.26 1.11 -1.12
CA ILE A 20 -3.45 2.47 -1.62
C ILE A 20 -2.67 3.50 -0.78
N GLY A 21 -2.53 3.26 0.53
CA GLY A 21 -1.71 4.08 1.40
C GLY A 21 -0.22 3.98 1.06
N ILE A 22 0.29 2.79 0.77
CA ILE A 22 1.67 2.61 0.29
C ILE A 22 1.87 3.24 -1.08
N THR A 23 0.92 3.12 -2.00
CA THR A 23 0.97 3.79 -3.30
C THR A 23 1.19 5.30 -3.15
N GLY A 24 0.39 5.97 -2.31
CA GLY A 24 0.58 7.40 -2.04
C GLY A 24 1.90 7.71 -1.33
N LEU A 25 2.29 6.90 -0.33
CA LEU A 25 3.52 7.11 0.43
C LEU A 25 4.78 6.99 -0.43
N VAL A 26 4.91 5.90 -1.19
CA VAL A 26 6.04 5.66 -2.09
C VAL A 26 6.08 6.74 -3.16
N TYR A 27 4.92 7.14 -3.69
CA TYR A 27 4.88 8.22 -4.67
C TYR A 27 5.43 9.54 -4.09
N VAL A 28 4.92 9.99 -2.93
CA VAL A 28 5.31 11.27 -2.33
C VAL A 28 6.76 11.30 -1.89
N LEU A 29 7.28 10.17 -1.40
CA LEU A 29 8.64 10.09 -0.85
C LEU A 29 9.70 9.76 -1.91
N VAL A 30 9.32 9.05 -2.98
CA VAL A 30 10.27 8.50 -3.94
C VAL A 30 9.99 8.95 -5.36
N LEU A 31 8.75 8.79 -5.85
CA LEU A 31 8.48 8.93 -7.30
C LEU A 31 8.23 10.37 -7.76
N ARG A 32 7.69 11.24 -6.89
CA ARG A 32 7.29 12.60 -7.29
C ARG A 32 8.43 13.48 -7.80
N THR A 33 9.66 13.16 -7.43
CA THR A 33 10.87 13.89 -7.88
C THR A 33 11.48 13.29 -9.15
N LEU A 34 10.98 12.13 -9.58
CA LEU A 34 11.49 11.37 -10.74
C LEU A 34 10.58 11.52 -11.96
N TRP A 35 9.31 11.88 -11.74
CA TRP A 35 8.29 11.96 -12.77
C TRP A 35 7.56 13.30 -12.69
N HIS A 36 7.54 14.04 -13.81
CA HIS A 36 6.95 15.37 -13.90
C HIS A 36 5.85 15.41 -14.97
N PRO A 37 4.70 14.76 -14.72
CA PRO A 37 3.65 14.64 -15.73
C PRO A 37 3.02 16.00 -16.05
N GLN A 38 2.59 16.17 -17.29
CA GLN A 38 1.94 17.36 -17.81
C GLN A 38 0.60 17.00 -18.49
N GLY A 39 -0.28 17.99 -18.64
CA GLY A 39 -1.57 17.81 -19.32
C GLY A 39 -2.42 16.69 -18.69
N LEU A 40 -2.91 15.76 -19.50
CA LEU A 40 -3.77 14.68 -19.01
C LEU A 40 -3.05 13.70 -18.07
N HIS A 41 -1.74 13.49 -18.27
CA HIS A 41 -0.96 12.64 -17.38
C HIS A 41 -0.88 13.21 -15.98
N TRP A 42 -0.87 14.54 -15.83
CA TRP A 42 -0.85 15.19 -14.53
C TRP A 42 -2.13 14.88 -13.74
N TRP A 43 -3.29 14.91 -14.42
CA TRP A 43 -4.57 14.56 -13.80
C TRP A 43 -4.63 13.10 -13.37
N ALA A 44 -4.19 12.19 -14.24
CA ALA A 44 -4.16 10.77 -13.93
C ALA A 44 -3.22 10.48 -12.75
N ASP A 45 -2.01 11.05 -12.78
CA ASP A 45 -1.00 10.86 -11.75
C ASP A 45 -1.43 11.46 -10.40
N THR A 46 -1.96 12.68 -10.41
CA THR A 46 -2.47 13.35 -9.21
C THR A 46 -3.67 12.60 -8.63
N GLY A 47 -4.58 12.16 -9.50
CA GLY A 47 -5.75 11.38 -9.12
C GLY A 47 -5.36 10.07 -8.43
N LEU A 48 -4.47 9.30 -9.05
CA LEU A 48 -4.08 7.97 -8.58
C LEU A 48 -3.18 7.99 -7.35
N HIS A 49 -2.31 8.99 -7.19
CA HIS A 49 -1.30 9.01 -6.14
C HIS A 49 -1.59 9.96 -4.98
N TYR A 50 -2.52 10.91 -5.14
CA TYR A 50 -2.95 11.81 -4.06
C TYR A 50 -4.43 11.65 -3.74
N VAL A 51 -5.30 11.88 -4.73
CA VAL A 51 -6.75 12.01 -4.49
C VAL A 51 -7.36 10.68 -4.05
N VAL A 52 -7.18 9.62 -4.82
CA VAL A 52 -7.74 8.29 -4.53
C VAL A 52 -7.22 7.73 -3.19
N PRO A 53 -5.91 7.78 -2.88
CA PRO A 53 -5.41 7.36 -1.56
C PRO A 53 -6.05 8.12 -0.39
N VAL A 54 -6.13 9.44 -0.47
CA VAL A 54 -6.72 10.26 0.60
C VAL A 54 -8.19 9.93 0.78
N LEU A 55 -8.96 9.93 -0.31
CA LEU A 55 -10.40 9.65 -0.25
C LEU A 55 -10.69 8.23 0.27
N TYR A 56 -9.92 7.23 -0.17
CA TYR A 56 -10.11 5.86 0.30
C TYR A 56 -9.81 5.74 1.79
N LEU A 57 -8.71 6.32 2.28
CA LEU A 57 -8.34 6.28 3.69
C LEU A 57 -9.37 7.01 4.57
N LEU A 58 -9.85 8.17 4.13
CA LEU A 58 -10.92 8.90 4.83
C LEU A 58 -12.23 8.10 4.86
N GLY A 59 -12.62 7.50 3.72
CA GLY A 59 -13.81 6.65 3.64
C GLY A 59 -13.69 5.41 4.52
N TRP A 60 -12.52 4.78 4.57
CA TRP A 60 -12.24 3.66 5.46
C TRP A 60 -12.35 4.06 6.94
N LEU A 61 -11.80 5.22 7.33
CA LEU A 61 -11.88 5.77 8.69
C LEU A 61 -13.31 6.16 9.10
N ALA A 62 -14.19 6.48 8.15
CA ALA A 62 -15.60 6.75 8.41
C ALA A 62 -16.45 5.47 8.52
N GLY A 63 -15.87 4.31 8.18
CA GLY A 63 -16.54 3.02 8.17
C GLY A 63 -16.64 2.34 9.55
N PRO A 64 -17.25 1.15 9.60
CA PRO A 64 -17.32 0.35 10.81
C PRO A 64 -15.95 -0.27 11.15
N HIS A 65 -15.58 -0.24 12.44
CA HIS A 65 -14.30 -0.72 12.95
C HIS A 65 -14.44 -1.75 14.09
N GLY A 66 -13.34 -2.43 14.43
CA GLY A 66 -13.24 -3.34 15.57
C GLY A 66 -13.32 -4.82 15.21
N GLN A 67 -13.36 -5.15 13.92
CA GLN A 67 -13.58 -6.51 13.43
C GLN A 67 -12.33 -7.12 12.79
N LEU A 68 -11.27 -6.34 12.60
CA LEU A 68 -10.07 -6.77 11.88
C LEU A 68 -9.15 -7.60 12.79
N ARG A 69 -8.89 -8.85 12.40
CA ARG A 69 -7.96 -9.74 13.11
C ARG A 69 -6.58 -9.65 12.47
N TRP A 70 -5.53 -9.58 13.29
CA TRP A 70 -4.14 -9.51 12.81
C TRP A 70 -3.78 -10.62 11.80
N ARG A 71 -4.25 -11.85 12.05
CA ARG A 71 -4.04 -12.99 11.15
C ARG A 71 -4.57 -12.77 9.73
N GLN A 72 -5.58 -11.91 9.55
CA GLN A 72 -6.15 -11.61 8.24
C GLN A 72 -5.26 -10.67 7.41
N LEU A 73 -4.32 -9.97 8.05
CA LEU A 73 -3.35 -9.09 7.36
C LEU A 73 -2.05 -9.81 7.01
N GLY A 74 -1.85 -11.06 7.43
CA GLY A 74 -0.61 -11.81 7.19
C GLY A 74 -0.26 -11.98 5.71
N GLY A 75 -1.25 -11.87 4.81
CA GLY A 75 -1.05 -11.97 3.36
C GLY A 75 -0.71 -10.67 2.64
N VAL A 76 -0.60 -9.53 3.34
CA VAL A 76 -0.42 -8.21 2.69
C VAL A 76 0.88 -8.09 1.91
N LEU A 77 1.90 -8.89 2.27
CA LEU A 77 3.18 -8.91 1.57
C LEU A 77 3.18 -9.82 0.33
N LEU A 78 2.17 -10.68 0.15
CA LEU A 78 2.15 -11.62 -0.97
C LEU A 78 2.12 -10.87 -2.31
N PHE A 79 1.22 -9.91 -2.44
CA PHE A 79 1.09 -9.12 -3.66
C PHE A 79 2.36 -8.31 -4.00
N PRO A 80 2.93 -7.49 -3.09
CA PRO A 80 4.16 -6.76 -3.40
C PRO A 80 5.37 -7.67 -3.59
N ALA A 81 5.45 -8.84 -2.96
CA ALA A 81 6.52 -9.81 -3.21
C ALA A 81 6.44 -10.40 -4.62
N LEU A 82 5.22 -10.76 -5.07
CA LEU A 82 5.00 -11.24 -6.44
C LEU A 82 5.34 -10.13 -7.47
N TYR A 83 4.89 -8.90 -7.22
CA TYR A 83 5.21 -7.76 -8.07
C TYR A 83 6.72 -7.48 -8.12
N LEU A 84 7.42 -7.55 -6.98
CA LEU A 84 8.87 -7.39 -6.93
C LEU A 84 9.57 -8.43 -7.81
N GLY A 85 9.19 -9.71 -7.69
CA GLY A 85 9.74 -10.78 -8.53
C GLY A 85 9.52 -10.50 -10.02
N TRP A 86 8.30 -10.08 -10.39
CA TRP A 86 7.98 -9.67 -11.76
C TRP A 86 8.80 -8.46 -12.23
N ALA A 87 8.92 -7.41 -11.43
CA ALA A 87 9.65 -6.19 -11.77
C ALA A 87 11.15 -6.45 -11.98
N LEU A 88 11.75 -7.32 -11.16
CA LEU A 88 13.14 -7.75 -11.32
C LEU A 88 13.33 -8.62 -12.56
N LEU A 89 12.38 -9.50 -12.87
CA LEU A 89 12.41 -10.32 -14.08
C LEU A 89 12.35 -9.44 -15.34
N VAL A 90 11.41 -8.49 -15.37
CA VAL A 90 11.27 -7.52 -16.47
C VAL A 90 12.57 -6.73 -16.63
N GLY A 91 13.08 -6.12 -15.55
CA GLY A 91 14.31 -5.33 -15.63
C GLY A 91 15.53 -6.15 -16.04
N ARG A 92 15.62 -7.42 -15.64
CA ARG A 92 16.71 -8.31 -16.04
C ARG A 92 16.69 -8.64 -17.54
N TRP A 93 15.51 -8.73 -18.14
CA TRP A 93 15.34 -9.07 -19.56
C TRP A 93 15.34 -7.85 -20.48
N SER A 94 14.68 -6.77 -20.10
CA SER A 94 14.57 -5.54 -20.91
C SER A 94 15.75 -4.58 -20.71
N GLY A 95 16.48 -4.70 -19.60
CA GLY A 95 17.46 -3.71 -19.14
C GLY A 95 16.81 -2.44 -18.56
N GLN A 96 15.47 -2.39 -18.46
CA GLN A 96 14.72 -1.25 -17.94
C GLN A 96 13.89 -1.66 -16.73
N TYR A 97 14.31 -1.19 -15.54
CA TYR A 97 13.57 -1.41 -14.30
C TYR A 97 12.42 -0.41 -14.17
N PRO A 98 11.23 -0.83 -13.69
CA PRO A 98 10.11 0.09 -13.48
C PRO A 98 10.44 1.22 -12.50
N TYR A 99 11.34 0.94 -11.54
CA TYR A 99 11.77 1.90 -10.53
C TYR A 99 13.29 1.87 -10.35
N PRO A 100 13.94 3.04 -10.21
CA PRO A 100 15.40 3.10 -10.04
C PRO A 100 15.87 2.47 -8.73
N PHE A 101 15.04 2.45 -7.69
CA PHE A 101 15.37 1.77 -6.42
C PHE A 101 15.36 0.23 -6.53
N LEU A 102 14.94 -0.34 -7.67
CA LEU A 102 15.01 -1.76 -7.98
C LEU A 102 16.08 -2.09 -9.04
N ASP A 103 16.83 -1.09 -9.51
CA ASP A 103 17.79 -1.28 -10.58
C ASP A 103 18.99 -2.12 -10.11
N LEU A 104 19.01 -3.40 -10.50
CA LEU A 104 20.10 -4.32 -10.16
C LEU A 104 21.43 -3.92 -10.81
N ALA A 105 21.41 -3.28 -11.98
CA ALA A 105 22.64 -2.86 -12.66
C ALA A 105 23.28 -1.69 -11.93
N ALA A 106 22.48 -0.75 -11.42
CA ALA A 106 22.97 0.41 -10.67
C ALA A 106 23.28 0.10 -9.20
N LEU A 107 22.48 -0.75 -8.54
CA LEU A 107 22.52 -0.94 -7.08
C LEU A 107 23.13 -2.28 -6.64
N GLY A 108 23.25 -3.24 -7.55
CA GLY A 108 23.57 -4.63 -7.23
C GLY A 108 22.50 -5.31 -6.38
N GLY A 109 22.68 -6.62 -6.14
CA GLY A 109 21.70 -7.42 -5.40
C GLY A 109 21.47 -6.95 -3.95
N MET A 110 22.53 -6.54 -3.26
CA MET A 110 22.43 -6.06 -1.87
C MET A 110 21.67 -4.73 -1.76
N GLY A 111 21.91 -3.79 -2.68
CA GLY A 111 21.21 -2.51 -2.70
C GLY A 111 19.71 -2.68 -2.96
N VAL A 112 19.36 -3.51 -3.94
CA VAL A 112 17.96 -3.86 -4.22
C VAL A 112 17.30 -4.59 -3.04
N ALA A 113 17.99 -5.55 -2.42
CA ALA A 113 17.47 -6.27 -1.26
C ALA A 113 17.20 -5.32 -0.08
N ARG A 114 18.10 -4.37 0.18
CA ARG A 114 17.91 -3.34 1.22
C ARG A 114 16.70 -2.46 0.91
N ASN A 115 16.57 -1.97 -0.33
CA ASN A 115 15.44 -1.13 -0.72
C ASN A 115 14.11 -1.89 -0.62
N ALA A 116 14.07 -3.14 -1.11
CA ALA A 116 12.92 -4.01 -0.99
C ALA A 116 12.54 -4.27 0.48
N ALA A 117 13.52 -4.47 1.36
CA ALA A 117 13.28 -4.64 2.80
C ALA A 117 12.68 -3.37 3.42
N VAL A 118 13.19 -2.18 3.07
CA VAL A 118 12.63 -0.89 3.55
C VAL A 118 11.17 -0.73 3.11
N VAL A 119 10.85 -1.01 1.85
CA VAL A 119 9.48 -0.95 1.34
C VAL A 119 8.60 -2.02 2.02
N GLY A 120 9.10 -3.24 2.19
CA GLY A 120 8.41 -4.31 2.91
C GLY A 120 8.11 -3.95 4.36
N LEU A 121 9.04 -3.30 5.06
CA LEU A 121 8.82 -2.77 6.40
C LEU A 121 7.75 -1.68 6.41
N ALA A 122 7.70 -0.81 5.40
CA ALA A 122 6.64 0.19 5.28
C ALA A 122 5.25 -0.48 5.14
N PHE A 123 5.13 -1.54 4.33
CA PHE A 123 3.90 -2.35 4.23
C PHE A 123 3.47 -2.91 5.60
N VAL A 124 4.41 -3.53 6.32
CA VAL A 124 4.14 -4.12 7.64
C VAL A 124 3.76 -3.04 8.66
N ALA A 125 4.47 -1.91 8.68
CA ALA A 125 4.21 -0.79 9.57
C ALA A 125 2.83 -0.19 9.31
N LEU A 126 2.45 0.00 8.05
CA LEU A 126 1.14 0.53 7.70
C LEU A 126 0.02 -0.46 8.04
N ALA A 127 0.21 -1.75 7.78
CA ALA A 127 -0.75 -2.79 8.17
C ALA A 127 -0.96 -2.82 9.70
N ALA A 128 0.13 -2.74 10.47
CA ALA A 128 0.09 -2.64 11.94
C ALA A 128 -0.63 -1.37 12.42
N LEU A 129 -0.36 -0.23 11.77
CA LEU A 129 -1.01 1.04 12.08
C LEU A 129 -2.52 0.97 11.87
N LEU A 130 -2.97 0.50 10.70
CA LEU A 130 -4.38 0.40 10.38
C LEU A 130 -5.10 -0.61 11.27
N TRP A 131 -4.47 -1.75 11.57
CA TRP A 131 -5.01 -2.69 12.56
C TRP A 131 -5.19 -2.05 13.94
N ARG A 132 -4.20 -1.28 14.41
CA ARG A 132 -4.28 -0.58 15.69
C ARG A 132 -5.37 0.50 15.68
N ILE A 133 -5.58 1.19 14.56
CA ILE A 133 -6.67 2.17 14.40
C ILE A 133 -8.02 1.45 14.48
N ASP A 134 -8.20 0.36 13.74
CA ASP A 134 -9.43 -0.44 13.74
C ASP A 134 -9.83 -0.89 15.15
N MET A 135 -8.88 -1.46 15.90
CA MET A 135 -9.12 -1.92 17.27
C MET A 135 -9.49 -0.77 18.22
N ARG A 136 -8.82 0.38 18.10
CA ARG A 136 -9.09 1.55 18.96
C ARG A 136 -10.46 2.16 18.68
N MET A 137 -10.86 2.24 17.42
CA MET A 137 -12.15 2.80 17.03
C MET A 137 -13.29 1.85 17.40
N GLY A 138 -13.09 0.53 17.25
CA GLY A 138 -14.03 -0.47 17.74
C GLY A 138 -14.24 -0.42 19.26
N ALA A 139 -13.16 -0.30 20.04
CA ALA A 139 -13.25 -0.21 21.49
C ALA A 139 -14.03 1.04 21.95
N ARG A 140 -13.82 2.19 21.31
CA ARG A 140 -14.52 3.45 21.63
C ARG A 140 -16.02 3.37 21.34
N ALA A 141 -16.41 2.72 20.24
CA ALA A 141 -17.81 2.55 19.89
C ALA A 141 -18.58 1.73 20.93
N HIS A 142 -17.91 0.81 21.64
CA HIS A 142 -18.49 0.03 22.73
C HIS A 142 -18.56 0.75 24.08
N THR A 143 -17.84 1.85 24.28
CA THR A 143 -17.85 2.63 25.54
C THR A 143 -18.89 3.76 25.52
N VAL A 144 -19.34 4.18 24.33
CA VAL A 144 -20.24 5.34 24.15
C VAL A 144 -21.70 4.92 23.88
N GLY A 145 -21.96 3.63 23.66
CA GLY A 145 -23.31 3.06 23.49
C GLY A 145 -23.75 2.29 24.73
#